data_AF-A0A1C6IVS9-F1
#
_entry.id   AF-A0A1C6IVS9-F1
#
_cell.length_a   1.000
_cell.length_b   1.000
_cell.length_c   1.000
_cell.angle_alpha   90.00
_cell.angle_beta   90.00
_cell.angle_gamma   90.00
#
_symmetry.space_group_name_H-M   'P 1'
#
loop_
_entity.id
_entity.type
_entity.pdbx_description
1 polymer ?
#
loop_
_entity_poly.entity_id
_entity_poly.type
_entity_poly.pdbx_seq_one_letter_code
_entity_poly.pdbx_strand_id
1 'polypeptide(L)'
;MKTTIHTLKKEYKDNQTYLNEKQKLFQNLTYHMIEKELHHNDIDIKYEEVLNYYNDCKDTDETIAYFDEKYDQQLDRLGEKNEMFDDDALVYYIVKVIEHHEDIHQVPDKNYIASDIIDLIQKDHDYYDLLEQTQSIMKRLIKMKHEKNQDLQNTFSPYGIDLEQFFTRVFQEIDYVEHQGSFLTKIYSLLKELQNEYALSLRYVEIQMDVLSTLTKYTQENLDEEIKELCKNYPQYRFMLYYKIMTTLQQIGNNDLLKKYYQEINTCIPMNEEQKDLLEVIQEIFG
;
A
#
# COMPACT_ATOMS: atom_id res chain seq x y z
N MET A 1 2.19 18.28 35.85
CA MET A 1 3.11 19.19 35.12
C MET A 1 2.35 19.72 33.92
N LYS A 2 2.50 21.00 33.54
CA LYS A 2 1.90 21.50 32.30
C LYS A 2 2.85 21.18 31.16
N THR A 3 2.53 20.19 30.35
CA THR A 3 3.31 19.82 29.16
C THR A 3 3.24 20.93 28.11
N THR A 4 4.40 21.29 27.55
CA THR A 4 4.55 22.28 26.48
C THR A 4 5.46 21.74 25.37
N ILE A 5 5.57 22.45 24.25
CA ILE A 5 6.49 22.08 23.14
C ILE A 5 7.97 22.13 23.55
N HIS A 6 8.30 22.83 24.64
CA HIS A 6 9.64 22.93 25.21
C HIS A 6 9.91 21.88 26.30
N THR A 7 8.93 21.04 26.63
CA THR A 7 9.08 20.00 27.67
C THR A 7 9.83 18.80 27.10
N LEU A 8 11.05 18.56 27.61
CA LEU A 8 11.95 17.52 27.14
C LEU A 8 11.51 16.12 27.62
N LYS A 9 11.75 15.08 26.81
CA LYS A 9 11.39 13.69 27.13
C LYS A 9 11.91 13.20 28.48
N LYS A 10 13.11 13.63 28.88
CA LYS A 10 13.74 13.28 30.18
C LYS A 10 13.00 13.83 31.40
N GLU A 11 12.12 14.81 31.24
CA GLU A 11 11.34 15.40 32.33
C GLU A 11 10.10 14.56 32.68
N TYR A 12 9.76 13.56 31.88
CA TYR A 12 8.62 12.67 32.09
C TYR A 12 9.00 11.48 32.97
N LYS A 13 8.05 11.06 33.80
CA LYS A 13 8.23 9.94 34.74
C LYS A 13 8.48 8.60 34.04
N ASP A 14 7.83 8.40 32.89
CA ASP A 14 7.91 7.18 32.09
C ASP A 14 7.48 7.48 30.64
N ASN A 15 7.85 6.58 29.72
CA ASN A 15 7.59 6.74 28.29
C ASN A 15 6.09 6.72 27.95
N GLN A 16 5.25 6.01 28.71
CA GLN A 16 3.82 5.99 28.46
C GLN A 16 3.18 7.34 28.77
N THR A 17 3.58 7.95 29.90
CA THR A 17 3.16 9.29 30.29
C THR A 17 3.61 10.33 29.28
N TYR A 18 4.85 10.20 28.79
CA TYR A 18 5.37 11.03 27.69
C TYR A 18 4.46 10.99 26.46
N LEU A 19 4.21 9.79 25.91
CA LEU A 19 3.41 9.59 24.71
C LEU A 19 1.99 10.16 24.88
N ASN A 20 1.33 9.86 26.00
CA ASN A 20 -0.04 10.30 26.25
C ASN A 20 -0.16 11.83 26.35
N GLU A 21 0.78 12.49 27.02
CA GLU A 21 0.76 13.95 27.19
C GLU A 21 1.17 14.69 25.90
N LYS A 22 2.12 14.15 25.12
CA LYS A 22 2.48 14.69 23.80
C LYS A 22 1.33 14.57 22.81
N GLN A 23 0.66 13.42 22.76
CA GLN A 23 -0.53 13.24 21.92
C GLN A 23 -1.60 14.29 22.21
N LYS A 24 -1.91 14.55 23.49
CA LYS A 24 -2.86 15.60 23.89
C LYS A 24 -2.37 17.01 23.55
N LEU A 25 -1.08 17.29 23.69
CA LEU A 25 -0.50 18.58 23.33
C LEU A 25 -0.68 18.84 21.84
N PHE A 26 -0.24 17.91 21.00
CA PHE A 26 -0.28 18.05 19.55
C PHE A 26 -1.69 18.17 19.01
N GLN A 27 -2.67 17.44 19.56
CA GLN A 27 -4.09 17.58 19.19
C GLN A 27 -4.63 19.02 19.30
N ASN A 28 -4.03 19.87 20.14
CA ASN A 28 -4.46 21.25 20.36
C ASN A 28 -3.59 22.29 19.63
N LEU A 29 -2.58 21.86 18.88
CA LEU A 29 -1.65 22.75 18.17
C LEU A 29 -1.93 22.78 16.67
N THR A 30 -1.96 24.00 16.13
CA THR A 30 -1.96 24.25 14.69
C THR A 30 -0.54 24.48 14.19
N TYR A 31 -0.26 24.23 12.91
CA TYR A 31 1.07 24.51 12.35
C TYR A 31 1.47 25.99 12.52
N HIS A 32 0.53 26.93 12.37
CA HIS A 32 0.75 28.37 12.61
C HIS A 32 1.19 28.70 14.04
N MET A 33 0.72 27.93 15.05
CA MET A 33 1.16 28.12 16.43
C MET A 33 2.61 27.70 16.60
N ILE A 34 3.01 26.60 15.96
CA ILE A 34 4.38 26.08 16.07
C ILE A 34 5.35 26.95 15.25
N GLU A 35 4.96 27.38 14.05
CA GLU A 35 5.75 28.30 13.23
C GLU A 35 6.05 29.63 13.96
N LYS A 36 5.06 30.18 14.67
CA LYS A 36 5.28 31.37 15.52
C LYS A 36 6.31 31.14 16.61
N GLU A 37 6.29 29.97 17.22
CA GLU A 37 7.25 29.63 18.25
C GLU A 37 8.64 29.43 17.63
N LEU A 38 8.77 28.73 16.50
CA LEU A 38 10.04 28.60 15.76
C LEU A 38 10.65 29.99 15.50
N HIS A 39 9.85 30.91 14.95
CA HIS A 39 10.28 32.29 14.73
C HIS A 39 10.64 33.04 16.02
N HIS A 40 9.91 32.83 17.12
CA HIS A 40 10.23 33.47 18.40
C HIS A 40 11.59 33.03 18.96
N ASN A 41 12.03 31.83 18.60
CA ASN A 41 13.28 31.23 19.06
C ASN A 41 14.42 31.36 18.03
N ASP A 42 14.28 32.28 17.07
CA ASP A 42 15.26 32.53 16.00
C ASP A 42 15.55 31.29 15.11
N ILE A 43 14.60 30.35 15.02
CA ILE A 43 14.65 29.20 14.11
C ILE A 43 13.96 29.56 12.79
N ASP A 44 14.73 29.59 11.70
CA ASP A 44 14.28 29.92 10.35
C ASP A 44 13.88 28.66 9.57
N ILE A 45 12.73 28.11 9.93
CA ILE A 45 12.06 27.02 9.19
C ILE A 45 10.63 27.48 8.89
N LYS A 46 10.39 27.87 7.63
CA LYS A 46 9.11 28.43 7.18
C LYS A 46 8.25 27.38 6.49
N TYR A 47 6.94 27.57 6.56
CA TYR A 47 5.94 26.75 5.88
C TYR A 47 6.23 26.57 4.38
N GLU A 48 6.52 27.66 3.68
CA GLU A 48 6.77 27.65 2.24
C GLU A 48 8.01 26.83 1.88
N GLU A 49 9.05 26.87 2.73
CA GLU A 49 10.28 26.10 2.51
C GLU A 49 10.04 24.61 2.69
N VAL A 50 9.30 24.23 3.74
CA VAL A 50 8.91 22.84 3.99
C VAL A 50 8.10 22.29 2.83
N LEU A 51 7.10 23.05 2.37
CA LEU A 51 6.28 22.66 1.24
C LEU A 51 7.08 22.52 -0.06
N ASN A 52 7.94 23.50 -0.36
CA ASN A 52 8.74 23.48 -1.59
C ASN A 52 9.68 22.28 -1.61
N TYR A 53 10.36 22.00 -0.49
CA TYR A 53 11.24 20.83 -0.41
C TYR A 53 10.45 19.51 -0.54
N TYR A 54 9.32 19.38 0.16
CA TYR A 54 8.46 18.22 0.00
C TYR A 54 7.98 18.05 -1.44
N ASN A 55 7.65 19.14 -2.14
CA ASN A 55 7.22 19.07 -3.54
C ASN A 55 8.33 18.61 -4.48
N ASP A 56 9.60 18.88 -4.15
CA ASP A 56 10.75 18.45 -4.92
C ASP A 56 11.05 16.96 -4.72
N CYS A 57 10.95 16.44 -3.49
CA CYS A 57 11.31 15.06 -3.16
C CYS A 57 10.14 14.08 -3.08
N LYS A 58 8.93 14.58 -2.81
CA LYS A 58 7.67 13.85 -2.54
C LYS A 58 7.83 12.73 -1.49
N ASP A 59 8.66 12.98 -0.48
CA ASP A 59 9.02 12.02 0.57
C ASP A 59 9.02 12.70 1.95
N THR A 60 8.16 12.22 2.84
CA THR A 60 7.99 12.77 4.19
C THR A 60 9.21 12.52 5.07
N ASP A 61 9.76 11.30 5.04
CA ASP A 61 10.92 10.91 5.86
C ASP A 61 12.16 11.72 5.42
N GLU A 62 12.36 11.88 4.11
CA GLU A 62 13.44 12.73 3.54
C GLU A 62 13.26 14.21 3.90
N THR A 63 12.01 14.72 3.85
CA THR A 63 11.70 16.09 4.27
C THR A 63 11.99 16.29 5.75
N ILE A 64 11.58 15.36 6.60
CA ILE A 64 11.87 15.40 8.04
C ILE A 64 13.38 15.44 8.26
N ALA A 65 14.13 14.51 7.67
CA ALA A 65 15.58 14.44 7.84
C ALA A 65 16.31 15.71 7.39
N TYR A 66 15.89 16.32 6.27
CA TYR A 66 16.46 17.57 5.79
C TYR A 66 16.26 18.74 6.77
N PHE A 67 15.04 18.87 7.31
CA PHE A 67 14.74 19.96 8.24
C PHE A 67 15.24 19.72 9.66
N ASP A 68 15.38 18.46 10.07
CA ASP A 68 16.05 18.04 11.30
C ASP A 68 17.52 18.48 11.29
N GLU A 69 18.25 18.18 10.20
CA GLU A 69 19.64 18.64 10.04
C GLU A 69 19.73 20.18 10.00
N LYS A 70 18.80 20.84 9.29
CA LYS A 70 18.73 22.30 9.24
C LYS A 70 18.44 22.90 10.62
N TYR A 71 17.64 22.23 11.45
CA TYR A 71 17.31 22.65 12.80
C TYR A 71 18.52 22.52 13.73
N ASP A 72 19.20 21.38 13.72
CA ASP A 72 20.43 21.13 14.48
C ASP A 72 21.53 22.17 14.17
N GLN A 73 21.75 22.44 12.88
CA GLN A 73 22.71 23.46 12.44
C GLN A 73 22.38 24.88 12.92
N GLN A 74 21.11 25.17 13.23
CA GLN A 74 20.70 26.45 13.79
C GLN A 74 20.88 26.47 15.30
N LEU A 75 20.56 25.37 16.00
CA LEU A 75 20.83 25.22 17.44
C LEU A 75 22.32 25.39 17.76
N ASP A 76 23.21 24.78 16.97
CA ASP A 76 24.67 24.92 17.12
C ASP A 76 25.13 26.38 17.08
N ARG A 77 24.49 27.22 16.24
CA ARG A 77 24.83 28.65 16.11
C ARG A 77 24.25 29.49 17.24
N LEU A 78 23.09 29.11 17.76
CA LEU A 78 22.41 29.82 18.84
C LEU A 78 23.05 29.54 20.22
N GLY A 79 23.89 28.50 20.31
CA GLY A 79 24.51 28.01 21.55
C GLY A 79 23.48 27.29 22.43
N GLU A 80 23.94 26.51 23.44
CA GLU A 80 23.11 25.69 24.35
C GLU A 80 22.07 26.51 25.17
N LYS A 81 21.12 27.15 24.51
CA LYS A 81 19.77 27.27 25.06
C LYS A 81 19.22 25.86 24.92
N ASN A 82 19.02 25.15 26.03
CA ASN A 82 18.38 23.82 26.09
C ASN A 82 17.47 23.61 24.88
N GLU A 83 17.73 22.60 24.04
CA GLU A 83 16.95 22.21 22.84
C GLU A 83 15.61 22.95 22.79
N MET A 84 15.56 24.04 22.01
CA MET A 84 14.50 25.04 22.18
C MET A 84 13.11 24.45 21.87
N PHE A 85 13.06 23.32 21.16
CA PHE A 85 11.90 22.47 20.92
C PHE A 85 12.28 21.01 21.15
N ASP A 86 11.28 20.21 21.54
CA ASP A 86 11.34 18.76 21.38
C ASP A 86 11.30 18.40 19.88
N ASP A 87 12.14 17.45 19.44
CA ASP A 87 12.23 17.00 18.04
C ASP A 87 10.86 16.57 17.49
N ASP A 88 10.03 15.97 18.35
CA ASP A 88 8.66 15.58 18.01
C ASP A 88 7.79 16.78 17.58
N ALA A 89 8.07 18.00 18.08
CA ALA A 89 7.34 19.21 17.69
C ALA A 89 7.74 19.71 16.29
N LEU A 90 9.02 19.57 15.92
CA LEU A 90 9.49 19.87 14.57
C LEU A 90 8.91 18.87 13.57
N VAL A 91 8.97 17.57 13.89
CA VAL A 91 8.36 16.51 13.08
C VAL A 91 6.86 16.75 12.90
N TYR A 92 6.15 17.05 13.99
CA TYR A 92 4.72 17.34 13.93
C TYR A 92 4.39 18.58 13.09
N TYR A 93 5.22 19.63 13.15
CA TYR A 93 5.08 20.80 12.30
C TYR A 93 5.21 20.44 10.82
N ILE A 94 6.29 19.75 10.43
CA ILE A 94 6.55 19.34 9.05
C ILE A 94 5.39 18.50 8.50
N VAL A 95 4.96 17.51 9.28
CA VAL A 95 3.79 16.68 8.96
C VAL A 95 2.59 17.58 8.71
N LYS A 96 2.22 18.47 9.64
CA LYS A 96 1.03 19.32 9.49
C LYS A 96 1.10 20.30 8.32
N VAL A 97 2.29 20.75 7.91
CA VAL A 97 2.45 21.52 6.67
C VAL A 97 2.12 20.67 5.45
N ILE A 98 2.56 19.42 5.41
CA ILE A 98 2.25 18.48 4.32
C ILE A 98 0.75 18.15 4.33
N GLU A 99 0.16 17.78 5.48
CA GLU A 99 -1.27 17.43 5.59
C GLU A 99 -2.20 18.58 5.18
N HIS A 100 -1.74 19.83 5.28
CA HIS A 100 -2.53 20.99 4.89
C HIS A 100 -2.65 21.15 3.37
N HIS A 101 -1.70 20.61 2.60
CA HIS A 101 -1.66 20.76 1.14
C HIS A 101 -1.95 19.48 0.38
N GLU A 102 -1.56 18.35 0.96
CA GLU A 102 -1.64 17.04 0.34
C GLU A 102 -2.56 16.17 1.18
N ASP A 103 -3.42 15.44 0.50
CA ASP A 103 -4.22 14.41 1.14
C ASP A 103 -3.28 13.31 1.67
N ILE A 104 -3.22 13.13 2.99
CA ILE A 104 -2.33 12.14 3.63
C ILE A 104 -2.59 10.72 3.13
N HIS A 105 -3.83 10.44 2.71
CA HIS A 105 -4.21 9.15 2.14
C HIS A 105 -3.65 8.94 0.72
N GLN A 106 -2.90 9.91 0.20
CA GLN A 106 -2.15 9.86 -1.08
C GLN A 106 -0.62 9.85 -0.87
N VAL A 107 -0.14 10.11 0.34
CA VAL A 107 1.30 10.21 0.64
C VAL A 107 1.92 8.83 0.83
N PRO A 108 2.98 8.43 0.07
CA PRO A 108 3.60 7.11 0.17
C PRO A 108 4.50 6.96 1.40
N ASP A 109 3.91 7.13 2.59
CA ASP A 109 4.57 7.01 3.89
C ASP A 109 4.11 5.74 4.62
N LYS A 110 5.05 5.01 5.21
CA LYS A 110 4.80 3.74 5.90
C LYS A 110 3.82 3.87 7.06
N ASN A 111 3.87 4.95 7.85
CA ASN A 111 3.01 5.14 9.01
C ASN A 111 1.57 5.42 8.58
N TYR A 112 1.39 6.27 7.56
CA TYR A 112 0.06 6.56 7.03
C TYR A 112 -0.56 5.34 6.34
N ILE A 113 0.22 4.60 5.56
CA ILE A 113 -0.26 3.36 4.94
C ILE A 113 -0.63 2.32 6.02
N ALA A 114 0.21 2.17 7.05
CA ALA A 114 -0.08 1.26 8.16
C ALA A 114 -1.38 1.65 8.88
N SER A 115 -1.59 2.95 9.14
CA SER A 115 -2.82 3.46 9.75
C SER A 115 -4.05 3.13 8.89
N ASP A 116 -3.97 3.36 7.58
CA ASP A 116 -5.08 3.09 6.66
C ASP A 116 -5.40 1.59 6.59
N ILE A 117 -4.38 0.73 6.54
CA ILE A 117 -4.56 -0.73 6.58
C ILE A 117 -5.20 -1.17 7.90
N ILE A 118 -4.76 -0.64 9.03
CA ILE A 118 -5.32 -0.97 10.35
C ILE A 118 -6.79 -0.55 10.42
N ASP A 119 -7.12 0.65 9.93
CA ASP A 119 -8.49 1.14 9.85
C ASP A 119 -9.36 0.20 9.00
N LEU A 120 -8.86 -0.22 7.83
CA LEU A 120 -9.55 -1.18 6.95
C LEU A 120 -9.75 -2.56 7.59
N ILE A 121 -8.82 -3.00 8.44
CA ILE A 121 -8.92 -4.29 9.13
C ILE A 121 -9.93 -4.23 10.29
N GLN A 122 -9.99 -3.10 11.00
CA GLN A 122 -10.75 -2.95 12.24
C GLN A 122 -12.20 -2.53 12.04
N LYS A 123 -12.51 -1.86 10.94
CA LYS A 123 -13.85 -1.34 10.65
C LYS A 123 -14.55 -2.24 9.63
N ASP A 124 -15.89 -2.21 9.66
CA ASP A 124 -16.69 -2.82 8.61
C ASP A 124 -16.74 -1.87 7.42
N HIS A 125 -16.41 -2.39 6.23
CA HIS A 125 -16.43 -1.67 4.96
C HIS A 125 -17.37 -2.38 3.99
N ASP A 126 -18.06 -1.60 3.16
CA ASP A 126 -18.63 -2.17 1.94
C ASP A 126 -17.49 -2.67 1.03
N TYR A 127 -17.76 -3.72 0.25
CA TYR A 127 -16.72 -4.36 -0.55
C TYR A 127 -16.10 -3.42 -1.60
N TYR A 128 -16.90 -2.51 -2.20
CA TYR A 128 -16.37 -1.55 -3.16
C TYR A 128 -15.48 -0.50 -2.50
N ASP A 129 -15.86 -0.03 -1.31
CA ASP A 129 -15.06 0.89 -0.51
C ASP A 129 -13.73 0.24 -0.11
N LEU A 130 -13.77 -1.02 0.35
CA LEU A 130 -12.57 -1.80 0.66
C LEU A 130 -11.62 -1.90 -0.54
N LEU A 131 -12.15 -2.18 -1.74
CA LEU A 131 -11.35 -2.29 -2.96
C LEU A 131 -10.78 -0.94 -3.41
N GLU A 132 -11.56 0.14 -3.33
CA GLU A 132 -11.11 1.49 -3.70
C GLU A 132 -10.00 1.99 -2.77
N GLN A 133 -10.17 1.81 -1.45
CA GLN A 133 -9.14 2.17 -0.49
C GLN A 133 -7.89 1.29 -0.64
N THR A 134 -8.06 -0.01 -0.89
CA THR A 134 -6.93 -0.91 -1.18
C THR A 134 -6.21 -0.49 -2.46
N GLN A 135 -6.93 -0.01 -3.48
CA GLN A 135 -6.31 0.55 -4.69
C GLN A 135 -5.41 1.75 -4.36
N SER A 136 -5.86 2.65 -3.48
CA SER A 136 -5.05 3.78 -3.03
C SER A 136 -3.80 3.32 -2.30
N ILE A 137 -3.94 2.35 -1.39
CA ILE A 137 -2.82 1.72 -0.66
C ILE A 137 -1.80 1.12 -1.63
N MET A 138 -2.23 0.33 -2.61
CA MET A 138 -1.32 -0.28 -3.60
C MET A 138 -0.50 0.77 -4.38
N LYS A 139 -1.15 1.87 -4.82
CA LYS A 139 -0.44 2.97 -5.51
C LYS A 139 0.63 3.61 -4.64
N ARG A 140 0.37 3.73 -3.34
CA ARG A 140 1.29 4.32 -2.38
C ARG A 140 2.44 3.38 -2.06
N LEU A 141 2.14 2.10 -1.85
CA LEU A 141 3.15 1.05 -1.68
C LEU A 141 4.16 1.09 -2.84
N ILE A 142 3.70 1.07 -4.10
CA ILE A 142 4.57 1.15 -5.30
C ILE A 142 5.50 2.39 -5.29
N LYS A 143 5.04 3.51 -4.75
CA LYS A 143 5.78 4.78 -4.72
C LYS A 143 6.73 4.92 -3.54
N MET A 144 6.69 4.02 -2.54
CA MET A 144 7.56 4.11 -1.37
C MET A 144 9.03 3.98 -1.81
N LYS A 145 9.86 4.99 -1.48
CA LYS A 145 11.30 4.96 -1.75
C LYS A 145 11.98 3.96 -0.81
N HIS A 146 12.13 2.73 -1.25
CA HIS A 146 12.92 1.71 -0.56
C HIS A 146 13.90 1.03 -1.51
N GLU A 147 14.98 0.48 -0.95
CA GLU A 147 15.88 -0.37 -1.71
C GLU A 147 15.10 -1.58 -2.25
N LYS A 148 15.14 -1.79 -3.57
CA LYS A 148 14.52 -2.96 -4.22
C LYS A 148 14.94 -4.22 -3.47
N ASN A 149 13.98 -5.10 -3.19
CA ASN A 149 14.14 -6.36 -2.45
C ASN A 149 14.18 -6.30 -0.91
N GLN A 150 13.84 -5.17 -0.27
CA GLN A 150 13.32 -5.29 1.10
C GLN A 150 11.94 -5.94 1.03
N ASP A 151 11.78 -7.04 1.77
CA ASP A 151 10.49 -7.73 1.91
C ASP A 151 9.47 -6.72 2.47
N LEU A 152 8.48 -6.38 1.64
CA LEU A 152 7.43 -5.42 1.97
C LEU A 152 6.74 -5.77 3.29
N GLN A 153 6.62 -7.07 3.60
CA GLN A 153 6.07 -7.56 4.86
C GLN A 153 6.86 -7.09 6.08
N ASN A 154 8.19 -6.98 5.99
CA ASN A 154 9.03 -6.54 7.10
C ASN A 154 8.79 -5.07 7.47
N THR A 155 8.45 -4.22 6.50
CA THR A 155 8.13 -2.80 6.76
C THR A 155 6.90 -2.65 7.65
N PHE A 156 5.92 -3.54 7.49
CA PHE A 156 4.63 -3.45 8.19
C PHE A 156 4.51 -4.36 9.41
N SER A 157 5.44 -5.30 9.59
CA SER A 157 5.48 -6.20 10.74
C SER A 157 5.54 -5.48 12.11
N PRO A 158 6.28 -4.37 12.30
CA PRO A 158 6.26 -3.60 13.56
C PRO A 158 4.89 -3.02 13.93
N TYR A 159 4.00 -2.83 12.95
CA TYR A 159 2.64 -2.36 13.16
C TYR A 159 1.65 -3.51 13.43
N GLY A 160 2.13 -4.77 13.45
CA GLY A 160 1.29 -5.96 13.62
C GLY A 160 0.45 -6.28 12.38
N ILE A 161 0.85 -5.82 11.20
CA ILE A 161 0.13 -6.02 9.94
C ILE A 161 0.72 -7.21 9.19
N ASP A 162 -0.13 -8.17 8.85
CA ASP A 162 0.15 -9.22 7.87
C ASP A 162 -0.42 -8.77 6.52
N LEU A 163 0.44 -8.34 5.60
CA LEU A 163 0.05 -7.85 4.28
C LEU A 163 -0.51 -8.96 3.41
N GLU A 164 0.07 -10.17 3.46
CA GLU A 164 -0.42 -11.29 2.67
C GLU A 164 -1.84 -11.68 3.08
N GLN A 165 -2.10 -11.71 4.39
CA GLN A 165 -3.43 -11.94 4.92
C GLN A 165 -4.40 -10.80 4.57
N PHE A 166 -3.95 -9.54 4.66
CA PHE A 166 -4.75 -8.38 4.28
C PHE A 166 -5.19 -8.47 2.82
N PHE A 167 -4.25 -8.61 1.88
CA PHE A 167 -4.57 -8.71 0.46
C PHE A 167 -5.41 -9.95 0.14
N THR A 168 -5.13 -11.08 0.78
CA THR A 168 -5.95 -12.29 0.65
C THR A 168 -7.40 -11.99 1.03
N ARG A 169 -7.64 -11.33 2.16
CA ARG A 169 -9.00 -10.99 2.61
C ARG A 169 -9.70 -10.04 1.66
N VAL A 170 -9.00 -9.02 1.15
CA VAL A 170 -9.58 -8.03 0.23
C VAL A 170 -10.02 -8.70 -1.08
N PHE A 171 -9.21 -9.61 -1.62
CA PHE A 171 -9.47 -10.19 -2.93
C PHE A 171 -10.21 -11.53 -2.91
N GLN A 172 -10.55 -12.07 -1.73
CA GLN A 172 -11.19 -13.40 -1.61
C GLN A 172 -12.56 -13.51 -2.30
N GLU A 173 -13.30 -12.40 -2.45
CA GLU A 173 -14.64 -12.38 -3.06
C GLU A 173 -14.66 -11.74 -4.46
N ILE A 174 -13.49 -11.49 -5.06
CA ILE A 174 -13.39 -10.69 -6.27
C ILE A 174 -14.19 -11.29 -7.45
N ASP A 175 -14.28 -12.61 -7.51
CA ASP A 175 -14.97 -13.36 -8.54
C ASP A 175 -16.49 -13.46 -8.33
N TYR A 176 -17.00 -13.19 -7.13
CA TYR A 176 -18.43 -13.27 -6.80
C TYR A 176 -19.16 -11.93 -6.89
N VAL A 177 -18.43 -10.81 -6.97
CA VAL A 177 -19.00 -9.46 -7.04
C VAL A 177 -18.96 -8.91 -8.47
N GLU A 178 -19.96 -8.12 -8.84
CA GLU A 178 -19.96 -7.40 -10.11
C GLU A 178 -18.96 -6.26 -10.11
N HIS A 179 -18.21 -6.06 -11.20
CA HIS A 179 -17.20 -5.00 -11.27
C HIS A 179 -17.28 -4.23 -12.57
N GLN A 180 -16.78 -3.00 -12.54
CA GLN A 180 -16.41 -2.32 -13.79
C GLN A 180 -15.11 -2.91 -14.33
N GLY A 181 -15.11 -3.37 -15.58
CA GLY A 181 -13.90 -3.93 -16.21
C GLY A 181 -12.69 -2.99 -16.13
N SER A 182 -12.90 -1.69 -16.32
CA SER A 182 -11.84 -0.66 -16.22
C SER A 182 -11.25 -0.53 -14.81
N PHE A 183 -12.01 -0.84 -13.77
CA PHE A 183 -11.53 -0.86 -12.39
C PHE A 183 -10.65 -2.10 -12.15
N LEU A 184 -11.12 -3.28 -12.57
CA LEU A 184 -10.34 -4.51 -12.48
C LEU A 184 -9.03 -4.44 -13.27
N THR A 185 -9.03 -3.82 -14.45
CA THR A 185 -7.79 -3.59 -15.22
C THR A 185 -6.78 -2.77 -14.43
N LYS A 186 -7.24 -1.73 -13.70
CA LYS A 186 -6.35 -0.93 -12.83
C LYS A 186 -5.83 -1.74 -11.65
N ILE A 187 -6.69 -2.52 -11.00
CA ILE A 187 -6.28 -3.40 -9.89
C ILE A 187 -5.24 -4.41 -10.35
N TYR A 188 -5.49 -5.09 -11.47
CA TYR A 188 -4.56 -6.07 -12.04
C TYR A 188 -3.20 -5.44 -12.37
N SER A 189 -3.21 -4.25 -13.00
CA SER A 189 -1.97 -3.51 -13.29
C SER A 189 -1.18 -3.17 -12.02
N LEU A 190 -1.86 -2.74 -10.95
CA LEU A 190 -1.21 -2.43 -9.68
C LEU A 190 -0.63 -3.66 -8.99
N LEU A 191 -1.35 -4.80 -9.01
CA LEU A 191 -0.84 -6.06 -8.47
C LEU A 191 0.40 -6.53 -9.23
N LYS A 192 0.41 -6.40 -10.56
CA LYS A 192 1.56 -6.72 -11.41
C LYS A 192 2.77 -5.83 -11.08
N GLU A 193 2.54 -4.53 -10.92
CA GLU A 193 3.58 -3.57 -10.54
C GLU A 193 4.15 -3.85 -9.14
N LEU A 194 3.29 -4.13 -8.17
CA LEU A 194 3.69 -4.56 -6.82
C LEU A 194 4.54 -5.83 -6.83
N GLN A 195 4.12 -6.85 -7.59
CA GLN A 195 4.87 -8.10 -7.72
C GLN A 195 6.26 -7.86 -8.34
N ASN A 196 6.35 -6.95 -9.32
CA ASN A 196 7.61 -6.60 -9.98
C ASN A 196 8.56 -5.80 -9.07
N GLU A 197 8.03 -4.91 -8.23
CA GLU A 197 8.85 -4.09 -7.34
C GLU A 197 9.32 -4.84 -6.09
N TYR A 198 8.48 -5.72 -5.53
CA TYR A 198 8.73 -6.34 -4.22
C TYR A 198 8.98 -7.85 -4.24
N ALA A 199 8.92 -8.50 -5.41
CA ALA A 199 9.10 -9.96 -5.55
C ALA A 199 8.26 -10.76 -4.53
N LEU A 200 6.96 -10.40 -4.45
CA LEU A 200 6.04 -10.93 -3.45
C LEU A 200 5.83 -12.45 -3.56
N SER A 201 5.28 -13.05 -2.51
CA SER A 201 5.05 -14.49 -2.41
C SER A 201 4.13 -15.02 -3.52
N LEU A 202 4.11 -16.34 -3.69
CA LEU A 202 3.23 -16.99 -4.67
C LEU A 202 1.73 -16.74 -4.39
N ARG A 203 1.36 -16.35 -3.17
CA ARG A 203 -0.02 -15.99 -2.83
C ARG A 203 -0.51 -14.78 -3.63
N TYR A 204 0.37 -13.82 -3.91
CA TYR A 204 0.01 -12.66 -4.73
C TYR A 204 -0.19 -13.03 -6.20
N VAL A 205 0.50 -14.07 -6.68
CA VAL A 205 0.27 -14.63 -8.01
C VAL A 205 -1.12 -15.26 -8.08
N GLU A 206 -1.56 -15.96 -7.03
CA GLU A 206 -2.92 -16.50 -6.95
C GLU A 206 -3.98 -15.40 -6.99
N ILE A 207 -3.78 -14.31 -6.24
CA ILE A 207 -4.64 -13.13 -6.28
C ILE A 207 -4.67 -12.53 -7.70
N GLN A 208 -3.52 -12.39 -8.37
CA GLN A 208 -3.46 -11.92 -9.75
C GLN A 208 -4.25 -12.83 -10.71
N MET A 209 -4.18 -14.15 -10.53
CA MET A 209 -4.98 -15.09 -11.33
C MET A 209 -6.47 -14.91 -11.09
N ASP A 210 -6.90 -14.69 -9.84
CA ASP A 210 -8.30 -14.49 -9.49
C ASP A 210 -8.85 -13.21 -10.14
N VAL A 211 -8.10 -12.10 -10.03
CA VAL A 211 -8.44 -10.83 -10.69
C VAL A 211 -8.44 -10.97 -12.21
N LEU A 212 -7.42 -11.61 -12.79
CA LEU A 212 -7.29 -11.78 -14.24
C LEU A 212 -8.42 -12.67 -14.80
N SER A 213 -8.74 -13.78 -14.12
CA SER A 213 -9.86 -14.64 -14.52
C SER A 213 -11.18 -13.87 -14.43
N THR A 214 -11.38 -13.09 -13.37
CA THR A 214 -12.57 -12.25 -13.21
C THR A 214 -12.66 -11.18 -14.30
N LEU A 215 -11.54 -10.58 -14.69
CA LEU A 215 -11.49 -9.59 -15.76
C LEU A 215 -11.94 -10.17 -17.11
N THR A 216 -11.74 -11.48 -17.37
CA THR A 216 -12.25 -12.13 -18.59
C THR A 216 -13.78 -12.07 -18.71
N LYS A 217 -14.52 -11.85 -17.60
CA LYS A 217 -15.98 -11.64 -17.63
C LYS A 217 -16.37 -10.33 -18.32
N TYR A 218 -15.51 -9.31 -18.23
CA TYR A 218 -15.89 -7.92 -18.48
C TYR A 218 -15.22 -7.31 -19.70
N THR A 219 -14.22 -7.97 -20.30
CA THR A 219 -13.51 -7.43 -21.45
C THR A 219 -13.56 -8.35 -22.67
N GLN A 220 -13.70 -7.73 -23.84
CA GLN A 220 -13.41 -8.37 -25.13
C GLN A 220 -11.96 -8.16 -25.56
N GLU A 221 -11.19 -7.35 -24.81
CA GLU A 221 -9.76 -7.17 -25.07
C GLU A 221 -9.03 -8.50 -24.93
N ASN A 222 -8.06 -8.72 -25.80
CA ASN A 222 -7.32 -9.96 -25.80
C ASN A 222 -6.35 -10.00 -24.61
N LEU A 223 -6.77 -10.61 -23.50
CA LEU A 223 -5.93 -10.85 -22.32
C LEU A 223 -4.86 -11.93 -22.54
N ASP A 224 -4.73 -12.48 -23.75
CA ASP A 224 -3.77 -13.55 -24.06
C ASP A 224 -2.34 -13.19 -23.71
N GLU A 225 -1.92 -11.95 -23.96
CA GLU A 225 -0.53 -11.55 -23.71
C GLU A 225 -0.25 -11.57 -22.21
N GLU A 226 -1.17 -11.04 -21.40
CA GLU A 226 -1.09 -11.06 -19.94
C GLU A 226 -1.13 -12.48 -19.38
N ILE A 227 -2.03 -13.33 -19.89
CA ILE A 227 -2.13 -14.74 -19.49
C ILE A 227 -0.84 -15.50 -19.84
N LYS A 228 -0.32 -15.30 -21.06
CA LYS A 228 0.92 -15.95 -21.52
C LYS A 228 2.13 -15.47 -20.72
N GLU A 229 2.20 -14.19 -20.40
CA GLU A 229 3.26 -13.63 -19.57
C GLU A 229 3.22 -14.23 -18.16
N LEU A 230 2.05 -14.27 -17.52
CA LEU A 230 1.90 -14.86 -16.19
C LEU A 230 2.25 -16.35 -16.18
N CYS A 231 1.78 -17.12 -17.18
CA CYS A 231 2.13 -18.53 -17.35
C CYS A 231 3.62 -18.76 -17.62
N LYS A 232 4.28 -17.83 -18.30
CA LYS A 232 5.73 -17.90 -18.57
C LYS A 232 6.53 -17.66 -17.29
N ASN A 233 6.12 -16.67 -16.49
CA ASN A 233 6.79 -16.31 -15.25
C ASN A 233 6.52 -17.32 -14.13
N TYR A 234 5.33 -17.94 -14.13
CA TYR A 234 4.91 -18.93 -13.14
C TYR A 234 4.32 -20.19 -13.80
N PRO A 235 5.15 -21.06 -14.41
CA PRO A 235 4.68 -22.25 -15.12
C PRO A 235 3.85 -23.20 -14.26
N GLN A 236 4.10 -23.24 -12.95
CA GLN A 236 3.38 -24.08 -12.01
C GLN A 236 1.89 -23.71 -11.86
N TYR A 237 1.54 -22.47 -12.19
CA TYR A 237 0.17 -21.97 -12.10
C TYR A 237 -0.58 -22.00 -13.44
N ARG A 238 0.09 -22.38 -14.53
CA ARG A 238 -0.48 -22.39 -15.89
C ARG A 238 -1.79 -23.18 -15.97
N PHE A 239 -1.82 -24.40 -15.45
CA PHE A 239 -3.02 -25.23 -15.46
C PHE A 239 -4.17 -24.56 -14.69
N MET A 240 -3.87 -24.09 -13.48
CA MET A 240 -4.86 -23.48 -12.59
C MET A 240 -5.46 -22.19 -13.16
N LEU A 241 -4.63 -21.35 -13.79
CA LEU A 241 -5.09 -20.13 -14.44
C LEU A 241 -6.06 -20.43 -15.59
N TYR A 242 -5.69 -21.33 -16.50
CA TYR A 242 -6.58 -21.71 -17.60
C TYR A 242 -7.87 -22.36 -17.10
N TYR A 243 -7.79 -23.18 -16.06
CA TYR A 243 -8.96 -23.77 -15.42
C TYR A 243 -9.91 -22.69 -14.90
N LYS A 244 -9.41 -21.73 -14.11
CA LYS A 244 -10.21 -20.60 -13.58
C LYS A 244 -10.85 -19.76 -14.69
N ILE A 245 -10.10 -19.47 -15.76
CA ILE A 245 -10.63 -18.73 -16.92
C ILE A 245 -11.74 -19.52 -17.59
N MET A 246 -11.55 -20.82 -17.83
CA MET A 246 -12.58 -21.67 -18.43
C MET A 246 -13.84 -21.73 -17.59
N THR A 247 -13.71 -21.97 -16.28
CA THR A 247 -14.86 -21.96 -15.35
C THR A 247 -15.59 -20.63 -15.40
N THR A 248 -14.85 -19.52 -15.44
CA THR A 248 -15.41 -18.17 -15.56
C THR A 248 -16.18 -17.98 -16.87
N LEU A 249 -15.59 -18.35 -18.01
CA LEU A 249 -16.23 -18.23 -19.32
C LEU A 249 -17.45 -19.13 -19.46
N GLN A 250 -17.42 -20.32 -18.85
CA GLN A 250 -18.56 -21.22 -18.77
C GLN A 250 -19.71 -20.59 -17.98
N GLN A 251 -19.43 -19.94 -16.86
CA GLN A 251 -20.46 -19.25 -16.04
C GLN A 251 -21.17 -18.14 -16.81
N ILE A 252 -20.45 -17.39 -17.65
CA ILE A 252 -21.04 -16.30 -18.45
C ILE A 252 -21.53 -16.74 -19.84
N GLY A 253 -21.40 -18.03 -20.18
CA GLY A 253 -21.85 -18.58 -21.46
C GLY A 253 -21.05 -18.13 -22.69
N ASN A 254 -19.78 -17.75 -22.53
CA ASN A 254 -18.93 -17.29 -23.63
C ASN A 254 -18.23 -18.47 -24.33
N ASN A 255 -18.97 -19.13 -25.23
CA ASN A 255 -18.54 -20.38 -25.88
C ASN A 255 -17.32 -20.21 -26.79
N ASP A 256 -17.14 -19.06 -27.44
CA ASP A 256 -16.04 -18.83 -28.38
C ASP A 256 -14.69 -18.78 -27.65
N LEU A 257 -14.59 -17.98 -26.58
CA LEU A 257 -13.39 -17.93 -25.75
C LEU A 257 -13.20 -19.23 -24.95
N LEU A 258 -14.29 -19.85 -24.50
CA LEU A 258 -14.21 -21.13 -23.77
C LEU A 258 -13.53 -22.21 -24.62
N LYS A 259 -13.89 -22.31 -25.91
CA LYS A 259 -13.26 -23.27 -26.85
C LYS A 259 -11.76 -23.00 -27.03
N LYS A 260 -11.37 -21.73 -27.08
CA LYS A 260 -9.95 -21.33 -27.17
C LYS A 260 -9.17 -21.77 -25.93
N TYR A 261 -9.65 -21.47 -24.73
CA TYR A 261 -8.95 -21.85 -23.50
C TYR A 261 -9.02 -23.35 -23.20
N TYR A 262 -10.05 -24.05 -23.69
CA TYR A 262 -10.06 -25.52 -23.72
C TYR A 262 -8.90 -26.09 -24.55
N GLN A 263 -8.56 -25.48 -25.69
CA GLN A 263 -7.38 -25.90 -26.46
C GLN A 263 -6.10 -25.65 -25.67
N GLU A 264 -5.98 -24.48 -25.03
CA GLU A 264 -4.79 -24.12 -24.24
C GLU A 264 -4.58 -25.05 -23.03
N ILE A 265 -5.64 -25.38 -22.27
CA ILE A 265 -5.51 -26.26 -21.10
C ILE A 265 -5.12 -27.69 -21.49
N ASN A 266 -5.56 -28.18 -22.65
CA ASN A 266 -5.18 -29.51 -23.16
C ASN A 266 -3.69 -29.60 -23.55
N THR A 267 -3.02 -28.46 -23.73
CA THR A 267 -1.55 -28.42 -23.92
C THR A 267 -0.77 -28.42 -22.61
N CYS A 268 -1.45 -28.27 -21.47
CA CYS A 268 -0.81 -28.26 -20.17
C CYS A 268 -0.42 -29.69 -19.75
N ILE A 269 0.71 -29.80 -19.07
CA ILE A 269 1.15 -31.04 -18.43
C ILE A 269 0.71 -30.93 -16.96
N PRO A 270 -0.24 -31.75 -16.47
CA PRO A 270 -0.62 -31.77 -15.06
C PRO A 270 0.60 -32.03 -14.17
N MET A 271 0.70 -31.28 -13.07
CA MET A 271 1.84 -31.38 -12.14
C MET A 271 1.55 -32.27 -10.92
N ASN A 272 0.30 -32.62 -10.68
CA ASN A 272 -0.14 -33.50 -9.60
C ASN A 272 -1.40 -34.29 -10.04
N GLU A 273 -1.81 -35.28 -9.25
CA GLU A 273 -2.98 -36.12 -9.57
C GLU A 273 -4.29 -35.30 -9.61
N GLU A 274 -4.45 -34.29 -8.75
CA GLU A 274 -5.65 -33.43 -8.76
C GLU A 274 -5.81 -32.70 -10.10
N GLN A 275 -4.74 -32.11 -10.63
CA GLN A 275 -4.77 -31.47 -11.95
C GLN A 275 -5.02 -32.48 -13.08
N LYS A 276 -4.55 -33.72 -12.92
CA LYS A 276 -4.77 -34.77 -13.91
C LYS A 276 -6.23 -35.20 -13.92
N ASP A 277 -6.81 -35.45 -12.75
CA ASP A 277 -8.23 -35.77 -12.59
C ASP A 277 -9.10 -34.63 -13.14
N LEU A 278 -8.75 -33.37 -12.84
CA LEU A 278 -9.44 -32.20 -13.39
C LEU A 278 -9.33 -32.13 -14.92
N LEU A 279 -8.17 -32.44 -15.50
CA LEU A 279 -8.00 -32.45 -16.96
C LEU A 279 -8.88 -33.53 -17.61
N GLU A 280 -8.95 -34.72 -17.02
CA GLU A 280 -9.83 -35.81 -17.49
C GLU A 280 -11.30 -35.36 -17.47
N VAL A 281 -11.76 -34.74 -16.38
CA VAL A 281 -13.13 -34.19 -16.29
C VAL A 281 -13.39 -33.12 -17.34
N ILE A 282 -12.43 -32.22 -17.58
CA ILE A 282 -12.55 -31.17 -18.61
C ILE A 282 -12.66 -31.80 -20.01
N GLN A 283 -11.90 -32.86 -20.29
CA GLN A 283 -11.96 -33.58 -21.55
C GLN A 283 -13.29 -34.30 -21.73
N GLU A 284 -13.88 -34.84 -20.67
CA GLU A 284 -15.22 -35.47 -20.73
C GLU A 284 -16.34 -34.45 -20.99
N ILE A 285 -16.25 -33.25 -20.42
CA ILE A 285 -17.29 -32.22 -20.54
C ILE A 285 -17.23 -31.51 -21.89
N PHE A 286 -16.02 -31.25 -22.41
CA PHE A 286 -15.80 -30.38 -23.58
C PHE A 286 -15.25 -31.09 -24.83
N GLY A 287 -14.90 -32.38 -24.72
CA GLY A 287 -14.35 -33.20 -25.82
C GLY A 287 -15.37 -33.72 -26.82
#